data_AF-A0A0R2FD92-F1
#
_entry.id   AF-A0A0R2FD92-F1
#
_cell.length_a   1.000
_cell.length_b   1.000
_cell.length_c   1.000
_cell.angle_alpha   90.00
_cell.angle_beta   90.00
_cell.angle_gamma   90.00
#
_symmetry.space_group_name_H-M   'P 1'
#
loop_
_entity.id
_entity.type
_entity.pdbx_description
1 polymer ?
#
loop_
_entity_poly.entity_id
_entity_poly.type
_entity_poly.pdbx_seq_one_letter_code
_entity_poly.pdbx_strand_id
1 'polypeptide(L)'
;MNDNNCEKTKYLQYLLDKQLDWIQKSDTKASVLLSAIGVLFTLLISSRFYGVVVNCIHYLFIKDKIFLTVLIFLLVIGLILVFIGGFYLFFTLIPRLKNISHQQSHIFFGDISQNGLNEMKNYFCKDFNPNDDLVNQIFVNANIADTKMKNCNIGIKFICLGFGTIFLVTLIASIGLSIN
;
A
#
# COMPACT_ATOMS: atom_id res chain seq x y z
N MET A 1 -19.63 -37.78 13.44
CA MET A 1 -20.03 -37.03 12.23
C MET A 1 -20.19 -35.53 12.53
N ASN A 2 -20.74 -35.13 13.69
CA ASN A 2 -20.77 -33.72 14.13
C ASN A 2 -19.39 -33.11 14.45
N ASP A 3 -18.46 -33.88 15.04
CA ASP A 3 -17.14 -33.34 15.41
C ASP A 3 -16.30 -32.93 14.18
N ASN A 4 -16.29 -33.75 13.12
CA ASN A 4 -15.58 -33.43 11.87
C ASN A 4 -16.11 -32.16 11.19
N ASN A 5 -17.43 -31.91 11.26
CA ASN A 5 -18.01 -30.68 10.71
C ASN A 5 -17.63 -29.46 11.56
N CYS A 6 -17.61 -29.59 12.88
CA CYS A 6 -17.15 -28.55 13.79
C CYS A 6 -15.67 -28.19 13.57
N GLU A 7 -14.79 -29.20 13.42
CA GLU A 7 -13.37 -29.00 13.10
C GLU A 7 -13.18 -28.32 11.74
N LYS A 8 -13.91 -28.75 10.71
CA LYS A 8 -13.88 -28.12 9.39
C LYS A 8 -14.26 -26.64 9.46
N THR A 9 -15.35 -26.31 10.16
CA THR A 9 -15.79 -24.91 10.32
C THR A 9 -14.74 -24.07 11.03
N LYS A 10 -14.14 -24.59 12.12
CA LYS A 10 -13.05 -23.90 12.84
C LYS A 10 -11.83 -23.65 11.94
N TYR A 11 -11.45 -24.63 11.13
CA TYR A 11 -10.34 -24.47 10.19
C TYR A 11 -10.62 -23.40 9.12
N LEU A 12 -11.85 -23.36 8.59
CA LEU A 12 -12.25 -22.32 7.64
C LEU A 12 -12.28 -20.93 8.26
N GLN A 13 -12.77 -20.78 9.49
CA GLN A 13 -12.70 -19.52 10.24
C GLN A 13 -11.24 -19.07 10.41
N TYR A 14 -10.34 -19.98 10.80
CA TYR A 14 -8.92 -19.69 10.90
C TYR A 14 -8.29 -19.23 9.56
N LEU A 15 -8.67 -19.85 8.44
CA LEU A 15 -8.20 -19.42 7.11
C LEU A 15 -8.73 -18.04 6.73
N LEU A 16 -9.99 -17.72 7.08
CA LEU A 16 -10.56 -16.40 6.86
C LEU A 16 -9.84 -15.34 7.70
N ASP A 17 -9.60 -15.61 8.98
CA ASP A 17 -8.86 -14.73 9.89
C ASP A 17 -7.44 -14.46 9.38
N LYS A 18 -6.78 -15.48 8.82
CA LYS A 18 -5.48 -15.31 8.14
C LYS A 18 -5.54 -14.31 6.99
N GLN A 19 -6.59 -14.35 6.15
CA GLN A 19 -6.72 -13.38 5.05
C GLN A 19 -6.95 -11.96 5.57
N LEU A 20 -7.78 -11.79 6.61
CA LEU A 20 -8.02 -10.50 7.25
C LEU A 20 -6.73 -9.94 7.87
N ASP A 21 -5.94 -10.78 8.53
CA ASP A 21 -4.62 -10.42 9.08
C ASP A 21 -3.64 -9.98 7.98
N TRP A 22 -3.62 -10.65 6.82
CA TRP A 22 -2.80 -10.22 5.67
C TRP A 22 -3.22 -8.86 5.12
N ILE A 23 -4.53 -8.60 5.02
CA ILE A 23 -5.07 -7.29 4.62
C ILE A 23 -4.63 -6.22 5.63
N GLN A 24 -4.82 -6.47 6.93
CA GLN A 24 -4.45 -5.53 7.99
C GLN A 24 -2.94 -5.24 8.00
N LYS A 25 -2.10 -6.25 7.81
CA LYS A 25 -0.64 -6.08 7.69
C LYS A 25 -0.25 -5.25 6.48
N SER A 26 -0.91 -5.45 5.34
CA SER A 26 -0.68 -4.64 4.14
C SER A 26 -1.07 -3.18 4.38
N ASP A 27 -2.21 -2.93 5.00
CA ASP A 27 -2.71 -1.58 5.30
C ASP A 27 -1.83 -0.87 6.33
N THR A 28 -1.38 -1.59 7.36
CA THR A 28 -0.46 -1.06 8.37
C THR A 28 0.88 -0.66 7.74
N LYS A 29 1.46 -1.52 6.90
CA LYS A 29 2.72 -1.21 6.18
C LYS A 29 2.56 0.03 5.30
N ALA A 30 1.47 0.10 4.53
CA ALA A 30 1.21 1.23 3.65
C ALA A 30 1.02 2.54 4.44
N SER A 31 0.24 2.51 5.53
CA SER A 31 0.00 3.67 6.39
C SER A 31 1.28 4.19 7.05
N VAL A 32 2.08 3.30 7.65
CA VAL A 32 3.36 3.67 8.29
C VAL A 32 4.31 4.32 7.28
N LEU A 33 4.42 3.75 6.07
CA LEU A 33 5.28 4.29 5.03
C LEU A 33 4.77 5.63 4.52
N LEU A 34 3.45 5.79 4.32
CA LEU A 34 2.87 7.05 3.87
C LEU A 34 3.08 8.17 4.90
N SER A 35 2.98 7.86 6.20
CA SER A 35 3.33 8.78 7.27
C SER A 35 4.81 9.17 7.23
N ALA A 36 5.72 8.20 7.06
CA ALA A 36 7.15 8.47 6.93
C ALA A 36 7.47 9.35 5.72
N ILE A 37 6.83 9.09 4.57
CA ILE A 37 6.95 9.92 3.36
C ILE A 37 6.49 11.35 3.64
N GLY A 38 5.38 11.54 4.34
CA GLY A 38 4.88 12.88 4.72
C GLY A 38 5.88 13.68 5.57
N VAL A 39 6.54 13.02 6.53
CA VAL A 39 7.60 13.63 7.34
C VAL A 39 8.80 14.03 6.45
N LEU A 40 9.26 13.12 5.60
CA LEU A 40 10.38 13.39 4.68
C LEU A 40 10.05 14.52 3.71
N PHE A 41 8.83 14.57 3.18
CA PHE A 41 8.38 15.62 2.28
C PHE A 41 8.41 17.00 2.95
N THR A 42 8.02 17.06 4.23
CA THR A 42 8.10 18.31 5.01
C THR A 42 9.55 18.77 5.20
N LEU A 43 10.48 17.84 5.44
CA LEU A 43 11.91 18.15 5.53
C LEU A 43 12.47 18.69 4.21
N LEU A 44 12.04 18.13 3.07
CA LEU A 44 12.45 18.60 1.73
C LEU A 44 11.95 20.01 1.41
N ILE A 45 10.80 20.44 1.97
CA ILE A 45 10.26 21.80 1.80
C ILE A 45 10.97 22.82 2.70
N SER A 46 11.72 22.37 3.71
CA SER A 46 12.37 23.29 4.66
C SER A 46 13.29 24.29 3.95
N SER A 47 13.31 25.53 4.44
CA SER A 47 14.11 26.62 3.87
C SER A 47 15.61 26.31 3.82
N ARG A 48 16.11 25.49 4.76
CA ARG A 48 17.49 24.99 4.77
C ARG A 48 17.77 24.08 3.58
N PHE A 49 16.89 23.12 3.31
CA PHE A 49 17.06 22.22 2.18
C PHE A 49 17.00 22.98 0.86
N TYR A 50 16.04 23.89 0.72
CA TYR A 50 15.93 24.78 -0.44
C TYR A 50 17.23 25.58 -0.67
N GLY A 51 17.79 26.19 0.38
CA GLY A 51 19.03 26.96 0.28
C GLY A 51 20.23 26.12 -0.19
N VAL A 52 20.38 24.90 0.32
CA VAL A 52 21.45 23.97 -0.11
C VAL A 52 21.29 23.62 -1.59
N VAL A 53 20.07 23.31 -2.04
CA VAL A 53 19.79 22.96 -3.44
C VAL A 53 20.09 24.13 -4.37
N VAL A 54 19.61 25.34 -4.04
CA VAL A 54 19.84 26.53 -4.87
C VAL A 54 21.33 26.88 -4.97
N ASN A 55 22.05 26.85 -3.84
CA ASN A 55 23.49 27.12 -3.83
C ASN A 55 24.26 26.07 -4.66
N CYS A 56 23.87 24.80 -4.57
CA CYS A 56 24.47 23.72 -5.37
C CYS A 56 24.22 23.93 -6.87
N ILE A 57 22.97 24.27 -7.26
CA ILE A 57 22.62 24.56 -8.65
C ILE A 57 23.45 25.74 -9.17
N HIS A 58 23.54 26.83 -8.41
CA HIS A 58 24.31 28.01 -8.82
C HIS A 58 25.80 27.69 -9.00
N TYR A 59 26.38 26.94 -8.06
CA TYR A 59 27.78 26.51 -8.13
C TYR A 59 28.06 25.63 -9.37
N LEU A 60 27.25 24.59 -9.57
CA LEU A 60 27.44 23.67 -10.69
C LEU A 60 27.11 24.31 -12.05
N PHE A 61 26.21 25.30 -12.08
CA PHE A 61 25.91 26.04 -13.31
C PHE A 61 27.13 26.80 -13.85
N ILE A 62 28.00 27.24 -12.94
CA ILE A 62 29.25 27.94 -13.28
C ILE A 62 30.36 26.93 -13.62
N LYS A 63 30.48 25.84 -12.86
CA LYS A 63 31.58 24.87 -13.00
C LYS A 63 31.39 23.82 -14.09
N ASP A 64 30.22 23.19 -14.15
CA ASP A 64 29.95 22.09 -15.08
C ASP A 64 28.44 21.91 -15.34
N LYS A 65 27.98 22.48 -16.46
CA LYS A 65 26.57 22.46 -16.87
C LYS A 65 26.09 21.07 -17.26
N ILE A 66 26.97 20.21 -17.78
CA ILE A 66 26.59 18.84 -18.18
C ILE A 66 26.31 18.03 -16.92
N PHE A 67 27.21 18.10 -15.95
CA PHE A 67 27.04 17.44 -14.66
C PHE A 67 25.79 17.92 -13.92
N LEU A 68 25.54 19.24 -13.90
CA LEU A 68 24.30 19.80 -13.34
C LEU A 68 23.05 19.23 -14.01
N THR A 69 23.05 19.14 -15.35
CA THR A 69 21.90 18.62 -16.11
C THR A 69 21.60 17.17 -15.75
N VAL A 70 22.64 16.33 -15.65
CA VAL A 70 22.50 14.91 -15.22
C VAL A 70 21.94 14.83 -13.81
N LEU A 71 22.45 15.66 -12.88
CA LEU A 71 22.00 15.67 -11.49
C LEU A 71 20.52 16.06 -11.36
N ILE A 72 20.10 17.10 -12.09
CA ILE A 72 18.69 17.54 -12.13
C ILE A 72 17.81 16.44 -12.71
N PHE A 73 18.23 15.80 -13.80
CA PHE A 73 17.49 14.71 -14.42
C PHE A 73 17.28 13.54 -13.45
N LEU A 74 18.34 13.12 -12.74
CA LEU A 74 18.24 12.07 -11.71
C LEU A 74 17.35 12.48 -10.54
N LEU A 75 17.40 13.73 -10.10
CA LEU A 75 16.53 14.24 -9.04
C LEU A 75 15.06 14.18 -9.46
N VAL A 76 14.75 14.61 -10.69
CA VAL A 76 13.38 14.55 -11.24
C VAL A 76 12.90 13.11 -11.34
N ILE A 77 13.73 12.19 -11.80
CA ILE A 77 13.40 10.75 -11.81
C ILE A 77 13.11 10.27 -10.38
N GLY A 78 13.96 10.61 -9.41
CA GLY A 78 13.76 10.26 -8.01
C GLY A 78 12.41 10.72 -7.47
N LEU A 79 12.03 11.97 -7.75
CA LEU A 79 10.73 12.53 -7.35
C LEU A 79 9.54 11.84 -8.03
N ILE A 80 9.65 11.52 -9.33
CA ILE A 80 8.62 10.77 -10.06
C ILE A 80 8.43 9.38 -9.45
N LEU A 81 9.53 8.68 -9.13
CA LEU A 81 9.47 7.37 -8.48
C LEU A 81 8.82 7.46 -7.10
N VAL A 82 9.15 8.49 -6.29
CA VAL A 82 8.49 8.71 -5.00
C VAL A 82 6.98 8.93 -5.18
N PHE A 83 6.58 9.74 -6.17
CA PHE A 83 5.17 10.01 -6.44
C PHE A 83 4.41 8.75 -6.87
N ILE A 84 4.97 7.97 -7.81
CA ILE A 84 4.39 6.69 -8.23
C ILE A 84 4.30 5.73 -7.04
N GLY A 85 5.35 5.63 -6.24
CA GLY A 85 5.36 4.77 -5.05
C GLY A 85 4.29 5.16 -4.04
N GLY A 86 4.17 6.46 -3.74
CA GLY A 86 3.13 7.00 -2.86
C GLY A 86 1.72 6.74 -3.38
N PHE A 87 1.51 6.86 -4.69
CA PHE A 87 0.24 6.50 -5.34
C PHE A 87 -0.13 5.04 -5.09
N TYR A 88 0.77 4.09 -5.35
CA TYR A 88 0.50 2.67 -5.09
C TYR A 88 0.22 2.37 -3.60
N LEU A 89 0.96 2.99 -2.68
CA LEU A 89 0.70 2.86 -1.25
C LEU A 89 -0.67 3.41 -0.85
N PHE A 90 -1.08 4.54 -1.42
CA PHE A 90 -2.42 5.09 -1.20
C PHE A 90 -3.52 4.14 -1.70
N PHE A 91 -3.35 3.56 -2.91
CA PHE A 91 -4.29 2.58 -3.45
C PHE A 91 -4.35 1.26 -2.67
N THR A 92 -3.32 0.92 -1.89
CA THR A 92 -3.40 -0.20 -0.94
C THR A 92 -4.42 0.08 0.16
N LEU A 93 -4.54 1.33 0.62
CA LEU A 93 -5.44 1.72 1.72
C LEU A 93 -6.90 1.82 1.29
N ILE A 94 -7.19 2.00 0.00
CA ILE A 94 -8.56 2.12 -0.50
C ILE A 94 -9.34 0.82 -0.19
N PRO A 95 -10.49 0.90 0.51
CA PRO A 95 -11.33 -0.26 0.79
C PRO A 95 -11.82 -0.92 -0.50
N ARG A 96 -11.70 -2.24 -0.57
CA ARG A 96 -12.21 -3.04 -1.69
C ARG A 96 -13.50 -3.72 -1.26
N LEU A 97 -14.63 -3.18 -1.72
CA LEU A 97 -15.97 -3.60 -1.31
C LEU A 97 -16.69 -4.49 -2.32
N LYS A 98 -16.08 -4.76 -3.47
CA LYS A 98 -16.72 -5.55 -4.53
C LYS A 98 -16.75 -7.02 -4.12
N ASN A 99 -17.95 -7.60 -4.04
CA ASN A 99 -18.12 -9.05 -3.95
C ASN A 99 -17.86 -9.66 -5.34
N ILE A 100 -16.71 -10.33 -5.50
CA ILE A 100 -16.20 -10.81 -6.80
C ILE A 100 -16.74 -12.21 -7.14
N SER A 101 -17.23 -12.96 -6.15
CA SER A 101 -17.73 -14.32 -6.39
C SER A 101 -19.12 -14.35 -7.02
N HIS A 102 -19.80 -13.19 -7.15
CA HIS A 102 -21.19 -13.07 -7.58
C HIS A 102 -22.20 -13.87 -6.73
N GLN A 103 -21.75 -14.47 -5.63
CA GLN A 103 -22.58 -15.20 -4.67
C GLN A 103 -22.86 -14.29 -3.49
N GLN A 104 -24.15 -14.10 -3.21
CA GLN A 104 -24.63 -13.42 -2.00
C GLN A 104 -24.03 -14.11 -0.79
N SER A 105 -23.33 -13.34 0.04
CA SER A 105 -22.74 -13.82 1.28
C SER A 105 -23.58 -13.35 2.45
N HIS A 106 -23.77 -14.21 3.44
CA HIS A 106 -24.64 -13.91 4.57
C HIS A 106 -23.86 -13.50 5.82
N ILE A 107 -22.53 -13.61 5.76
CA ILE A 107 -21.59 -13.07 6.74
C ILE A 107 -20.86 -11.81 6.25
N PHE A 108 -20.92 -11.48 4.95
CA PHE A 108 -20.34 -10.24 4.42
C PHE A 108 -21.20 -9.02 4.79
N PHE A 109 -20.58 -8.03 5.43
CA PHE A 109 -21.31 -6.83 5.89
C PHE A 109 -22.01 -6.06 4.76
N GLY A 110 -21.44 -6.04 3.56
CA GLY A 110 -22.02 -5.34 2.41
C GLY A 110 -23.36 -5.96 1.98
N ASP A 111 -23.43 -7.29 1.95
CA ASP A 111 -24.65 -8.01 1.59
C ASP A 111 -25.65 -7.99 2.76
N ILE A 112 -25.20 -8.15 4.01
CA ILE A 112 -26.06 -8.02 5.20
C ILE A 112 -26.76 -6.65 5.23
N SER A 113 -26.03 -5.58 4.94
CA SER A 113 -26.58 -4.22 4.91
C SER A 113 -27.62 -4.01 3.81
N GLN A 114 -27.57 -4.77 2.70
CA GLN A 114 -28.49 -4.64 1.57
C GLN A 114 -29.77 -5.46 1.76
N ASN A 115 -29.66 -6.66 2.34
CA ASN A 115 -30.76 -7.62 2.44
C ASN A 115 -31.66 -7.41 3.67
N GLY A 116 -31.14 -6.74 4.71
CA GLY A 116 -31.90 -6.39 5.90
C GLY A 116 -32.19 -7.57 6.85
N LEU A 117 -32.76 -7.24 8.02
CA LEU A 117 -32.89 -8.15 9.15
C LEU A 117 -33.80 -9.36 8.86
N ASN A 118 -34.88 -9.17 8.11
CA ASN A 118 -35.86 -10.22 7.85
C ASN A 118 -35.29 -11.31 6.92
N GLU A 119 -34.54 -10.90 5.90
CA GLU A 119 -33.87 -11.84 5.00
C GLU A 119 -32.77 -12.61 5.74
N MET A 120 -32.03 -11.94 6.63
CA MET A 120 -31.06 -12.57 7.52
C MET A 120 -31.71 -13.61 8.43
N LYS A 121 -32.82 -13.29 9.09
CA LYS A 121 -33.57 -14.26 9.94
C LYS A 121 -34.04 -15.47 9.14
N ASN A 122 -34.63 -15.24 7.96
CA ASN A 122 -35.13 -16.31 7.09
C ASN A 122 -34.00 -17.22 6.61
N TYR A 123 -32.80 -16.67 6.41
CA TYR A 123 -31.62 -17.43 6.03
C TYR A 123 -31.16 -18.40 7.12
N PHE A 124 -31.04 -17.92 8.36
CA PHE A 124 -30.64 -18.78 9.50
C PHE A 124 -31.71 -19.82 9.88
N CYS A 125 -32.94 -19.69 9.38
CA CYS A 125 -33.98 -20.70 9.53
C CYS A 125 -34.01 -21.76 8.42
N LYS A 126 -33.28 -21.57 7.31
CA LYS A 126 -33.15 -22.56 6.23
C LYS A 126 -31.95 -23.50 6.49
N ASP A 127 -31.92 -24.64 5.80
CA ASP A 127 -30.76 -25.56 5.77
C ASP A 127 -29.56 -24.88 5.08
N PHE A 128 -28.91 -23.99 5.81
CA PHE A 128 -27.72 -23.28 5.40
C PHE A 128 -26.46 -24.03 5.85
N ASN A 129 -25.50 -24.17 4.93
CA ASN A 129 -24.18 -24.65 5.24
C ASN A 129 -23.19 -23.45 5.45
N PRO A 130 -22.82 -23.11 6.70
CA PRO A 130 -21.90 -22.01 7.00
C PRO A 130 -20.53 -22.16 6.36
N ASN A 131 -20.13 -23.38 6.03
CA ASN A 131 -18.84 -23.63 5.39
C ASN A 131 -18.77 -23.09 3.96
N ASP A 132 -19.88 -23.07 3.22
CA ASP A 132 -19.88 -22.59 1.84
C ASP A 132 -19.71 -21.07 1.79
N ASP A 133 -20.34 -20.35 2.72
CA ASP A 133 -20.18 -18.91 2.86
C ASP A 133 -18.79 -18.53 3.38
N LEU A 134 -18.22 -19.33 4.30
CA LEU A 134 -16.82 -19.17 4.73
C LEU A 134 -15.84 -19.38 3.56
N VAL A 135 -16.04 -20.40 2.73
CA VAL A 135 -15.20 -20.63 1.54
C VAL A 135 -15.31 -19.45 0.56
N ASN A 136 -16.52 -18.95 0.34
CA ASN A 136 -16.76 -17.75 -0.48
C ASN A 136 -15.99 -16.53 0.07
N GLN A 137 -16.08 -16.28 1.37
CA GLN A 137 -15.35 -15.18 2.00
C GLN A 137 -13.84 -15.38 1.97
N ILE A 138 -13.32 -16.59 2.14
CA ILE A 138 -11.89 -16.87 2.00
C ILE A 138 -11.43 -16.50 0.59
N PHE A 139 -12.18 -16.89 -0.44
CA PHE A 139 -11.84 -16.58 -1.83
C PHE A 139 -11.82 -15.06 -2.09
N VAL A 140 -12.87 -14.34 -1.69
CA VAL A 140 -12.96 -12.89 -1.87
C VAL A 140 -11.84 -12.17 -1.10
N ASN A 141 -11.64 -12.50 0.17
CA ASN A 141 -10.62 -11.85 1.01
C ASN A 141 -9.20 -12.19 0.58
N ALA A 142 -8.93 -13.41 0.08
CA ALA A 142 -7.63 -13.77 -0.47
C ALA A 142 -7.29 -12.90 -1.71
N ASN A 143 -8.26 -12.64 -2.59
CA ASN A 143 -8.04 -11.79 -3.76
C ASN A 143 -7.82 -10.31 -3.38
N ILE A 144 -8.53 -9.82 -2.35
CA ILE A 144 -8.30 -8.49 -1.77
C ILE A 144 -6.89 -8.40 -1.19
N ALA A 145 -6.49 -9.40 -0.38
CA ALA A 145 -5.17 -9.48 0.24
C ALA A 145 -4.06 -9.49 -0.82
N ASP A 146 -4.16 -10.33 -1.85
CA ASP A 146 -3.19 -10.40 -2.94
C ASP A 146 -3.03 -9.05 -3.65
N THR A 147 -4.15 -8.41 -4.00
CA THR A 147 -4.08 -7.12 -4.71
C THR A 147 -3.47 -6.02 -3.84
N LYS A 148 -3.88 -5.94 -2.56
CA LYS A 148 -3.33 -4.96 -1.60
C LYS A 148 -1.83 -5.18 -1.39
N MET A 149 -1.40 -6.43 -1.25
CA MET A 149 0.00 -6.80 -1.07
C MET A 149 0.85 -6.49 -2.31
N LYS A 150 0.33 -6.75 -3.52
CA LYS A 150 1.00 -6.37 -4.78
C LYS A 150 1.19 -4.86 -4.89
N ASN A 151 0.13 -4.09 -4.64
CA ASN A 151 0.22 -2.62 -4.62
C ASN A 151 1.22 -2.14 -3.55
N CYS A 152 1.19 -2.72 -2.35
CA CYS A 152 2.10 -2.36 -1.27
C CYS A 152 3.57 -2.63 -1.67
N ASN A 153 3.85 -3.80 -2.23
CA ASN A 153 5.18 -4.18 -2.69
C ASN A 153 5.69 -3.28 -3.82
N ILE A 154 4.83 -2.94 -4.78
CA ILE A 154 5.16 -2.01 -5.86
C ILE A 154 5.47 -0.63 -5.27
N GLY A 155 4.61 -0.13 -4.40
CA GLY A 155 4.78 1.14 -3.70
C GLY A 155 6.11 1.22 -2.95
N ILE A 156 6.43 0.21 -2.14
CA ILE A 156 7.69 0.10 -1.40
C ILE A 156 8.89 0.16 -2.34
N LYS A 157 8.90 -0.64 -3.41
CA LYS A 157 10.01 -0.65 -4.38
C LYS A 157 10.27 0.73 -4.97
N PHE A 158 9.22 1.40 -5.42
CA PHE A 158 9.33 2.74 -6.01
C PHE A 158 9.77 3.81 -5.00
N ILE A 159 9.26 3.75 -3.77
CA ILE A 159 9.69 4.65 -2.68
C ILE A 159 11.17 4.45 -2.35
N CYS A 160 11.61 3.20 -2.19
CA CYS A 160 13.02 2.89 -1.91
C CYS A 160 13.94 3.35 -3.05
N LEU A 161 13.57 3.08 -4.30
CA LEU A 161 14.35 3.54 -5.47
C LEU A 161 14.36 5.08 -5.57
N GLY A 162 13.22 5.73 -5.35
CA GLY A 162 13.07 7.18 -5.41
C GLY A 162 13.91 7.89 -4.35
N PHE A 163 13.72 7.57 -3.07
CA PHE A 163 14.54 8.15 -2.00
C PHE A 163 16.01 7.75 -2.09
N GLY A 164 16.32 6.53 -2.53
CA GLY A 164 17.70 6.10 -2.78
C GLY A 164 18.38 6.97 -3.83
N THR A 165 17.67 7.30 -4.91
CA THR A 165 18.17 8.19 -5.98
C THR A 165 18.37 9.61 -5.46
N ILE A 166 17.39 10.16 -4.73
CA ILE A 166 17.49 11.52 -4.14
C ILE A 166 18.65 11.59 -3.15
N PHE A 167 18.82 10.58 -2.30
CA PHE A 167 19.92 10.50 -1.35
C PHE A 167 21.28 10.45 -2.06
N LEU A 168 21.43 9.62 -3.10
CA LEU A 168 22.68 9.52 -3.86
C LEU A 168 23.00 10.85 -4.57
N VAL A 169 22.01 11.49 -5.18
CA VAL A 169 22.15 12.81 -5.81
C VAL A 169 22.63 13.87 -4.80
N THR A 170 22.00 13.95 -3.63
CA THR A 170 22.37 14.93 -2.60
C THR A 170 23.75 14.67 -2.01
N LEU A 171 24.15 13.40 -1.87
CA LEU A 171 25.48 13.01 -1.41
C LEU A 171 26.57 13.41 -2.40
N ILE A 172 26.38 13.10 -3.70
CA ILE A 172 27.33 13.49 -4.76
C ILE A 172 27.45 15.01 -4.85
N ALA A 173 26.33 15.72 -4.81
CA ALA A 173 26.29 17.18 -4.81
C ALA A 173 27.08 17.77 -3.63
N SER A 174 26.93 17.20 -2.44
CA SER A 174 27.62 17.66 -1.22
C SER A 174 29.13 17.42 -1.28
N ILE A 175 29.57 16.26 -1.78
CA ILE A 175 31.00 15.97 -1.97
C ILE A 175 31.62 16.91 -3.01
N GLY A 176 30.93 17.14 -4.13
CA GLY A 176 31.40 18.06 -5.17
C GLY A 176 31.58 19.50 -4.68
N LEU A 177 30.74 19.93 -3.73
CA LEU A 177 30.86 21.22 -3.04
C LEU A 177 32.00 21.23 -2.01
N SER A 178 32.30 20.12 -1.34
CA SER A 178 33.32 20.07 -0.28
C SER A 178 34.76 20.00 -0.80
N ILE A 179 34.99 19.55 -2.03
CA ILE A 179 36.33 19.36 -2.62
C ILE A 179 36.84 20.62 -3.33
N ASN A 180 36.01 21.66 -3.49
CA ASN A 180 36.34 22.89 -4.20
C ASN A 180 36.18 24.12 -3.31
#